data_AF-A0A6J8B2T1-F1
#
_entry.id   AF-A0A6J8B2T1-F1
#
_cell.length_a   1.000
_cell.length_b   1.000
_cell.length_c   1.000
_cell.angle_alpha   90.00
_cell.angle_beta   90.00
_cell.angle_gamma   90.00
#
_symmetry.space_group_name_H-M   'P 1'
#
loop_
_entity.id
_entity.type
_entity.pdbx_description
1 polymer ?
#
loop_
_entity_poly.entity_id
_entity_poly.type
_entity_poly.pdbx_seq_one_letter_code
_entity_poly.pdbx_strand_id
1 'polypeptide(L)'
;MGKGGKLDQQSTIYTFDEVSKHDKKDDRWLVIQGNVYDITDWSNRHPGGSKVIGHYAGQDATDAFEAFHNDLESVKRYLKPLHLGTVKDTKDKSIEEDFRKLRSTAVQMGLFKANFLYFALYFLHVVVFEILAYLTLYYFGSGWIPFLVSVLLYGAFQAQSAYLSHDFGHLAVFHNTALDRFFEYYLLAFNKGASPHWWNHMHFQHHAKPNVMGKDPDVRLDKFLVVGQVMPVEVAQSKKSSLPFNLQDKYFPLCK
;
A
#
# COMPACT_ATOMS: atom_id res chain seq x y z
N MET A 1 -15.93 -22.48 14.57
CA MET A 1 -15.36 -23.31 15.65
C MET A 1 -14.24 -24.14 15.06
N GLY A 2 -12.98 -23.74 15.23
CA GLY A 2 -11.82 -24.50 14.75
C GLY A 2 -11.50 -25.62 15.74
N LYS A 3 -11.20 -26.82 15.24
CA LYS A 3 -10.79 -27.97 16.05
C LYS A 3 -9.51 -27.59 16.80
N GLY A 4 -9.56 -27.62 18.13
CA GLY A 4 -8.39 -27.41 18.98
C GLY A 4 -7.36 -28.51 18.72
N GLY A 5 -6.25 -28.15 18.08
CA GLY A 5 -5.07 -28.99 17.99
C GLY A 5 -4.43 -29.15 19.36
N LYS A 6 -4.22 -30.39 19.77
CA LYS A 6 -3.44 -30.74 20.97
C LYS A 6 -2.00 -30.24 20.77
N LEU A 7 -1.48 -29.53 21.77
CA LEU A 7 -0.08 -29.13 21.86
C LEU A 7 0.77 -30.37 22.14
N ASP A 8 1.33 -30.98 21.11
CA ASP A 8 2.43 -31.93 21.26
C ASP A 8 3.75 -31.14 21.28
N GLN A 9 4.48 -31.25 22.38
CA GLN A 9 5.72 -30.50 22.65
C GLN A 9 6.93 -31.13 21.95
N GLN A 10 6.94 -31.04 20.62
CA GLN A 10 8.16 -31.01 19.83
C GLN A 10 7.93 -30.00 18.70
N SER A 11 8.51 -28.81 18.82
CA SER A 11 8.38 -27.77 17.79
C SER A 11 8.97 -28.31 16.49
N THR A 12 8.11 -28.59 15.51
CA THR A 12 8.55 -29.06 14.20
C THR A 12 9.41 -27.97 13.56
N ILE A 13 10.56 -28.36 13.01
CA ILE A 13 11.49 -27.44 12.35
C ILE A 13 11.32 -27.60 10.84
N TYR A 14 10.96 -26.51 10.17
CA TYR A 14 10.80 -26.42 8.72
C TYR A 14 11.99 -25.71 8.07
N THR A 15 12.15 -25.88 6.78
CA THR A 15 13.05 -25.07 5.94
C THR A 15 12.26 -24.01 5.16
N PHE A 16 12.93 -22.95 4.71
CA PHE A 16 12.27 -21.97 3.83
C PHE A 16 11.81 -22.56 2.50
N ASP A 17 12.53 -23.56 1.98
CA ASP A 17 12.14 -24.26 0.75
C ASP A 17 10.83 -25.03 0.94
N GLU A 18 10.59 -25.60 2.12
CA GLU A 18 9.30 -26.21 2.47
C GLU A 18 8.22 -25.14 2.57
N VAL A 19 8.43 -24.10 3.39
CA VAL A 19 7.44 -23.02 3.58
C VAL A 19 7.05 -22.38 2.25
N SER A 20 8.00 -22.16 1.34
CA SER A 20 7.76 -21.51 0.05
C SER A 20 6.81 -22.26 -0.88
N LYS A 21 6.60 -23.57 -0.66
CA LYS A 21 5.63 -24.37 -1.43
C LYS A 21 4.18 -24.08 -1.05
N HIS A 22 3.96 -23.52 0.14
CA HIS A 22 2.65 -23.18 0.68
C HIS A 22 2.27 -21.73 0.31
N ASP A 23 2.16 -21.46 -1.00
CA ASP A 23 1.91 -20.12 -1.58
C ASP A 23 0.55 -19.97 -2.31
N LYS A 24 -0.30 -21.01 -2.28
CA LYS A 24 -1.57 -21.08 -3.03
C LYS A 24 -2.74 -20.54 -2.23
N LYS A 25 -3.99 -20.61 -2.71
CA LYS A 25 -5.13 -19.98 -1.98
C LYS A 25 -5.65 -20.85 -0.85
N ASP A 26 -5.64 -22.15 -1.11
CA ASP A 26 -6.07 -23.28 -0.29
C ASP A 26 -4.91 -23.94 0.47
N ASP A 27 -3.70 -23.39 0.35
CA ASP A 27 -2.52 -23.81 1.10
C ASP A 27 -1.56 -22.62 1.27
N ARG A 28 -1.57 -22.00 2.45
CA ARG A 28 -0.84 -20.74 2.74
C ARG A 28 -0.14 -20.78 4.08
N TRP A 29 1.18 -20.78 4.05
CA TRP A 29 1.98 -20.55 5.24
C TRP A 29 2.72 -19.22 5.16
N LEU A 30 3.08 -18.66 6.30
CA LEU A 30 4.02 -17.54 6.39
C LEU A 30 4.91 -17.68 7.62
N VAL A 31 6.03 -16.97 7.62
CA VAL A 31 6.94 -16.88 8.76
C VAL A 31 6.81 -15.51 9.42
N ILE A 32 6.69 -15.49 10.76
CA ILE A 32 6.81 -14.27 11.57
C ILE A 32 7.77 -14.57 12.71
N GLN A 33 8.86 -13.81 12.81
CA GLN A 33 9.87 -13.92 13.87
C GLN A 33 10.37 -15.37 14.03
N GLY A 34 10.68 -16.03 12.90
CA GLY A 34 11.19 -17.40 12.88
C GLY A 34 10.16 -18.51 13.16
N ASN A 35 8.90 -18.15 13.39
CA ASN A 35 7.80 -19.09 13.61
C ASN A 35 6.97 -19.26 12.34
N VAL A 36 6.57 -20.50 12.04
CA VAL A 36 5.74 -20.85 10.88
C VAL A 36 4.28 -20.86 11.29
N TYR A 37 3.42 -20.23 10.49
CA TYR A 37 1.98 -20.17 10.73
C TYR A 37 1.18 -20.60 9.51
N ASP A 38 0.16 -21.44 9.70
CA ASP A 38 -0.84 -21.73 8.70
C ASP A 38 -1.91 -20.65 8.71
N ILE A 39 -2.02 -19.91 7.61
CA ILE A 39 -2.98 -18.82 7.44
C ILE A 39 -4.06 -19.16 6.41
N THR A 40 -4.17 -20.41 5.96
CA THR A 40 -5.07 -20.84 4.89
C THR A 40 -6.52 -20.42 5.16
N ASP A 41 -7.09 -20.85 6.28
CA ASP A 41 -8.45 -20.48 6.68
C ASP A 41 -8.55 -19.08 7.31
N TRP A 42 -7.44 -18.59 7.87
CA TRP A 42 -7.40 -17.29 8.54
C TRP A 42 -7.42 -16.13 7.55
N SER A 43 -6.83 -16.31 6.36
CA SER A 43 -6.70 -15.26 5.34
C SER A 43 -8.03 -14.58 5.01
N ASN A 44 -9.13 -15.34 4.92
CA ASN A 44 -10.46 -14.80 4.58
C ASN A 44 -11.10 -13.97 5.72
N ARG A 45 -10.62 -14.13 6.95
CA ARG A 45 -11.09 -13.41 8.14
C ARG A 45 -10.12 -12.33 8.59
N HIS A 46 -9.00 -12.18 7.89
CA HIS A 46 -7.98 -11.19 8.21
C HIS A 46 -8.56 -9.76 8.08
N PRO A 47 -8.50 -8.92 9.13
CA PRO A 47 -9.06 -7.56 9.08
C PRO A 47 -8.45 -6.67 7.99
N GLY A 48 -7.18 -6.85 7.65
CA GLY A 48 -6.52 -6.16 6.53
C GLY A 48 -6.87 -6.71 5.14
N GLY A 49 -7.77 -7.71 5.08
CA GLY A 49 -8.19 -8.36 3.84
C GLY A 49 -7.31 -9.55 3.44
N SER A 50 -7.92 -10.47 2.69
CA SER A 50 -7.31 -11.75 2.29
C SER A 50 -6.25 -11.63 1.19
N LYS A 51 -6.30 -10.57 0.38
CA LYS A 51 -5.31 -10.29 -0.65
C LYS A 51 -3.98 -9.85 -0.05
N VAL A 52 -4.02 -8.85 0.85
CA VAL A 52 -2.82 -8.27 1.48
C VAL A 52 -1.99 -9.34 2.19
N ILE A 53 -2.61 -10.11 3.09
CA ILE A 53 -1.92 -11.21 3.78
C ILE A 53 -1.46 -12.31 2.79
N GLY A 54 -2.28 -12.60 1.78
CA GLY A 54 -1.95 -13.58 0.74
C GLY A 54 -0.71 -13.21 -0.11
N HIS A 55 -0.37 -11.93 -0.23
CA HIS A 55 0.83 -11.51 -0.95
C HIS A 55 2.14 -12.00 -0.32
N TYR A 56 2.10 -12.38 0.96
CA TYR A 56 3.22 -12.91 1.75
C TYR A 56 3.16 -14.42 1.97
N ALA A 57 2.23 -15.13 1.33
CA ALA A 57 2.22 -16.60 1.39
C ALA A 57 3.57 -17.15 0.89
N GLY A 58 4.06 -18.19 1.58
CA GLY A 58 5.36 -18.83 1.34
C GLY A 58 6.59 -17.99 1.70
N GLN A 59 6.45 -16.88 2.43
CA GLN A 59 7.54 -15.93 2.70
C GLN A 59 7.71 -15.63 4.19
N ASP A 60 8.86 -15.03 4.52
CA ASP A 60 9.01 -14.29 5.77
C ASP A 60 8.24 -12.95 5.67
N ALA A 61 7.26 -12.79 6.54
CA ALA A 61 6.38 -11.65 6.62
C ALA A 61 6.64 -10.80 7.88
N THR A 62 7.76 -11.03 8.59
CA THR A 62 8.05 -10.38 9.88
C THR A 62 7.99 -8.86 9.79
N ASP A 63 8.72 -8.25 8.85
CA ASP A 63 8.80 -6.78 8.76
C ASP A 63 7.45 -6.19 8.33
N ALA A 64 6.73 -6.87 7.44
CA ALA A 64 5.39 -6.47 7.04
C ALA A 64 4.40 -6.58 8.21
N PHE A 65 4.46 -7.66 8.98
CA PHE A 65 3.64 -7.85 10.15
C PHE A 65 3.86 -6.72 11.17
N GLU A 66 5.11 -6.34 11.42
CA GLU A 66 5.44 -5.25 12.33
C GLU A 66 5.06 -3.86 11.78
N ALA A 67 5.12 -3.67 10.45
CA ALA A 67 4.79 -2.39 9.82
C ALA A 67 3.28 -2.11 9.73
N PHE A 68 2.47 -3.13 9.45
CA PHE A 68 1.02 -2.95 9.21
C PHE A 68 0.14 -3.03 10.46
N HIS A 69 0.67 -3.53 11.59
CA HIS A 69 -0.10 -3.73 12.81
C HIS A 69 0.32 -2.75 13.91
N ASN A 70 -0.52 -1.74 14.15
CA ASN A 70 -0.28 -0.72 15.19
C ASN A 70 -0.32 -1.30 16.62
N ASP A 71 -1.12 -2.35 16.86
CA ASP A 71 -1.26 -3.01 18.16
C ASP A 71 -0.81 -4.47 18.08
N LEU A 72 0.51 -4.68 18.16
CA LEU A 72 1.11 -6.01 18.10
C LEU A 72 0.64 -6.93 19.23
N GLU A 73 0.34 -6.39 20.41
CA GLU A 73 -0.07 -7.19 21.57
C GLU A 73 -1.47 -7.78 21.41
N SER A 74 -2.39 -7.02 20.82
CA SER A 74 -3.70 -7.54 20.43
C SER A 74 -3.59 -8.57 19.30
N VAL A 75 -2.78 -8.27 18.28
CA VAL A 75 -2.68 -9.12 17.08
C VAL A 75 -2.00 -10.47 17.38
N LYS A 76 -1.00 -10.51 18.25
CA LYS A 76 -0.32 -11.76 18.66
C LYS A 76 -1.27 -12.83 19.21
N ARG A 77 -2.43 -12.43 19.76
CA ARG A 77 -3.45 -13.37 20.28
C ARG A 77 -4.03 -14.26 19.19
N TYR A 78 -4.05 -13.80 17.94
CA TYR A 78 -4.54 -14.56 16.80
C TYR A 78 -3.50 -15.55 16.26
N LEU A 79 -2.21 -15.41 16.60
CA LEU A 79 -1.13 -16.24 16.07
C LEU A 79 -1.08 -17.63 16.71
N LYS A 80 -1.41 -17.73 18.01
CA LYS A 80 -1.33 -18.98 18.77
C LYS A 80 -2.05 -20.18 18.12
N PRO A 81 -3.32 -20.07 17.66
CA PRO A 81 -4.01 -21.19 17.01
C PRO A 81 -3.50 -21.50 15.59
N LEU A 82 -2.66 -20.65 15.01
CA LEU A 82 -2.14 -20.79 13.64
C LEU A 82 -0.72 -21.39 13.62
N HIS A 83 -0.08 -21.50 14.78
CA HIS A 83 1.34 -21.89 14.89
C HIS A 83 1.55 -23.37 14.52
N LEU A 84 2.53 -23.62 13.65
CA LEU A 84 2.92 -24.96 13.20
C LEU A 84 4.27 -25.41 13.76
N GLY A 85 5.18 -24.47 14.03
CA GLY A 85 6.56 -24.76 14.39
C GLY A 85 7.49 -23.60 14.11
N THR A 86 8.78 -23.89 13.90
CA THR A 86 9.82 -22.88 13.63
C THR A 86 10.52 -23.16 12.30
N VAL A 87 11.12 -22.13 11.71
CA VAL A 87 11.93 -22.28 10.50
C VAL A 87 13.41 -22.28 10.86
N LYS A 88 14.18 -23.19 10.27
CA LYS A 88 15.63 -23.14 10.27
C LYS A 88 16.07 -22.08 9.28
N ASP A 89 16.56 -20.97 9.82
CA ASP A 89 16.96 -19.84 8.99
C ASP A 89 18.37 -20.02 8.43
N THR A 90 18.47 -19.98 7.10
CA THR A 90 19.73 -20.12 6.38
C THR A 90 19.93 -18.99 5.36
N LYS A 91 19.06 -17.98 5.37
CA LYS A 91 19.15 -16.86 4.43
C LYS A 91 20.15 -15.82 4.93
N ASP A 92 20.89 -15.22 4.00
CA ASP A 92 21.61 -13.98 4.27
C ASP A 92 20.58 -12.87 4.54
N LYS A 93 20.73 -12.18 5.66
CA LYS A 93 19.81 -11.14 6.16
C LYS A 93 20.40 -9.74 6.09
N SER A 94 21.54 -9.57 5.44
CA SER A 94 22.26 -8.29 5.39
C SER A 94 21.36 -7.14 4.94
N ILE A 95 20.53 -7.34 3.91
CA ILE A 95 19.62 -6.33 3.39
C ILE A 95 18.50 -6.02 4.40
N GLU A 96 17.86 -7.04 4.98
CA GLU A 96 16.80 -6.87 5.98
C GLU A 96 17.32 -6.14 7.23
N GLU A 97 18.54 -6.45 7.66
CA GLU A 97 19.21 -5.78 8.77
C GLU A 97 19.50 -4.31 8.47
N ASP A 98 19.98 -3.99 7.26
CA ASP A 98 20.19 -2.62 6.82
C ASP A 98 18.88 -1.82 6.79
N PHE A 99 17.78 -2.40 6.29
CA PHE A 99 16.45 -1.77 6.31
C PHE A 99 15.94 -1.55 7.74
N ARG A 100 16.10 -2.53 8.64
CA ARG A 100 15.72 -2.39 10.06
C ARG A 100 16.53 -1.29 10.74
N LYS A 101 17.82 -1.20 10.45
CA LYS A 101 18.69 -0.14 10.96
C LYS A 101 18.22 1.23 10.45
N LEU A 102 17.95 1.37 9.16
CA LEU A 102 17.41 2.60 8.57
C LEU A 102 16.10 3.02 9.25
N ARG A 103 15.16 2.08 9.44
CA ARG A 103 13.90 2.35 10.14
C ARG A 103 14.13 2.80 11.57
N SER A 104 15.02 2.13 12.30
CA SER A 104 15.38 2.50 13.68
C SER A 104 15.95 3.92 13.74
N THR A 105 16.84 4.28 12.81
CA THR A 105 17.37 5.64 12.68
C THR A 105 16.27 6.66 12.42
N ALA A 106 15.34 6.39 11.50
CA ALA A 106 14.21 7.28 11.22
C ALA A 106 13.29 7.48 12.43
N VAL A 107 13.04 6.42 13.22
CA VAL A 107 12.29 6.51 14.49
C VAL A 107 13.04 7.36 15.51
N GLN A 108 14.34 7.15 15.70
CA GLN A 108 15.17 7.90 16.64
C GLN A 108 15.25 9.39 16.28
N MET A 109 15.30 9.69 14.98
CA MET A 109 15.23 11.06 14.45
C MET A 109 13.84 11.70 14.61
N GLY A 110 12.83 10.94 15.04
CA GLY A 110 11.47 11.43 15.21
C GLY A 110 10.75 11.72 13.89
N LEU A 111 11.20 11.16 12.75
CA LEU A 111 10.63 11.44 11.43
C LEU A 111 9.19 10.94 11.25
N PHE A 112 8.72 10.06 12.14
CA PHE A 112 7.34 9.58 12.17
C PHE A 112 6.42 10.40 13.09
N LYS A 113 6.93 11.47 13.73
CA LYS A 113 6.11 12.38 14.54
C LYS A 113 5.55 13.48 13.64
N ALA A 114 4.24 13.50 13.47
CA ALA A 114 3.58 14.54 12.69
C ALA A 114 3.73 15.94 13.33
N ASN A 115 3.97 16.94 12.49
CA ASN A 115 3.92 18.33 12.89
C ASN A 115 2.52 18.90 12.57
N PHE A 116 1.68 19.03 13.59
CA PHE A 116 0.31 19.51 13.45
C PHE A 116 0.21 20.90 12.81
N LEU A 117 1.12 21.81 13.13
CA LEU A 117 1.11 23.15 12.55
C LEU A 117 1.38 23.10 11.04
N TYR A 118 2.32 22.25 10.62
CA TYR A 118 2.57 22.03 9.19
C TYR A 118 1.32 21.54 8.47
N PHE A 119 0.67 20.50 8.98
CA PHE A 119 -0.55 19.95 8.35
C PHE A 119 -1.73 20.93 8.39
N ALA A 120 -1.89 21.71 9.45
CA ALA A 120 -2.91 22.75 9.53
C ALA A 120 -2.68 23.87 8.49
N LEU A 121 -1.44 24.33 8.34
CA LEU A 121 -1.06 25.31 7.32
C LEU A 121 -1.19 24.74 5.91
N TYR A 122 -0.87 23.46 5.72
CA TYR A 122 -1.04 22.78 4.44
C TYR A 122 -2.52 22.66 4.07
N PHE A 123 -3.38 22.28 5.01
CA PHE A 123 -4.82 22.27 4.80
C PHE A 123 -5.36 23.67 4.46
N LEU A 124 -4.94 24.69 5.20
CA LEU A 124 -5.32 26.08 4.91
C LEU A 124 -4.88 26.50 3.50
N HIS A 125 -3.66 26.15 3.10
CA HIS A 125 -3.12 26.42 1.76
C HIS A 125 -3.96 25.79 0.65
N VAL A 126 -4.40 24.54 0.82
CA VAL A 126 -5.30 23.84 -0.12
C VAL A 126 -6.63 24.59 -0.23
N VAL A 127 -7.25 24.97 0.89
CA VAL A 127 -8.51 25.73 0.90
C VAL A 127 -8.35 27.11 0.24
N VAL A 128 -7.23 27.79 0.48
CA VAL A 128 -6.95 29.10 -0.13
C VAL A 128 -6.87 28.99 -1.65
N PHE A 129 -6.19 27.97 -2.20
CA PHE A 129 -6.13 27.79 -3.65
C PHE A 129 -7.50 27.53 -4.28
N GLU A 130 -8.34 26.74 -3.63
CA GLU A 130 -9.71 26.49 -4.08
C GLU A 130 -10.52 27.80 -4.11
N ILE A 131 -10.50 28.56 -3.02
CA ILE A 131 -11.22 29.84 -2.94
C ILE A 131 -10.71 30.80 -4.01
N LEU A 132 -9.40 30.95 -4.17
CA LEU A 132 -8.81 31.86 -5.17
C LEU A 132 -9.18 31.45 -6.60
N ALA A 133 -9.27 30.15 -6.91
CA ALA A 133 -9.70 29.69 -8.22
C ALA A 133 -11.13 30.16 -8.54
N TYR A 134 -12.06 30.07 -7.59
CA TYR A 134 -13.44 30.54 -7.75
C TYR A 134 -13.54 32.07 -7.76
N LEU A 135 -12.84 32.76 -6.85
CA LEU A 135 -12.85 34.23 -6.80
C LEU A 135 -12.27 34.84 -8.08
N THR A 136 -11.29 34.19 -8.70
CA THR A 136 -10.73 34.64 -9.98
C THR A 136 -11.81 34.71 -11.07
N LEU A 137 -12.62 33.65 -11.20
CA LEU A 137 -13.72 33.63 -12.18
C LEU A 137 -14.83 34.60 -11.79
N TYR A 138 -15.12 34.73 -10.50
CA TYR A 138 -16.19 35.60 -10.00
C TYR A 138 -15.90 37.09 -10.27
N TYR A 139 -14.69 37.56 -9.95
CA TYR A 139 -14.35 38.99 -10.06
C TYR A 139 -13.84 39.41 -11.44
N PHE A 140 -13.15 38.53 -12.16
CA PHE A 140 -12.53 38.86 -13.45
C PHE A 140 -13.27 38.28 -14.66
N GLY A 141 -14.38 37.58 -14.43
CA GLY A 141 -15.24 37.01 -15.47
C GLY A 141 -14.67 35.75 -16.12
N SER A 142 -15.37 35.23 -17.13
CA SER A 142 -15.06 33.96 -17.82
C SER A 142 -14.17 34.11 -19.05
N GLY A 143 -13.35 35.17 -19.12
CA GLY A 143 -12.39 35.36 -20.20
C GLY A 143 -11.28 34.30 -20.15
N TRP A 144 -10.56 34.13 -21.26
CA TRP A 144 -9.49 33.12 -21.37
C TRP A 144 -8.40 33.25 -20.30
N ILE A 145 -7.99 34.47 -19.94
CA ILE A 145 -6.95 34.68 -18.92
C ILE A 145 -7.43 34.26 -17.52
N PRO A 146 -8.54 34.80 -16.97
CA PRO A 146 -9.10 34.33 -15.69
C PRO A 146 -9.37 32.83 -15.66
N PHE A 147 -9.85 32.27 -16.78
CA PHE A 147 -10.06 30.83 -16.92
C PHE A 147 -8.77 30.04 -16.75
N LEU A 148 -7.70 30.38 -17.48
CA LEU A 148 -6.42 29.69 -17.37
C LEU A 148 -5.81 29.82 -15.97
N VAL A 149 -5.89 31.01 -15.35
CA VAL A 149 -5.43 31.22 -13.97
C VAL A 149 -6.21 30.35 -12.99
N SER A 150 -7.55 30.31 -13.12
CA SER A 150 -8.41 29.47 -12.29
C SER A 150 -8.08 27.99 -12.45
N VAL A 151 -7.85 27.52 -13.69
CA VAL A 151 -7.42 26.13 -13.96
C VAL A 151 -6.09 25.82 -13.30
N LEU A 152 -5.11 26.71 -13.33
CA LEU A 152 -3.81 26.50 -12.67
C LEU A 152 -3.95 26.44 -11.15
N LEU A 153 -4.72 27.36 -10.55
CA LEU A 153 -4.98 27.38 -9.11
C LEU A 153 -5.74 26.12 -8.67
N TYR A 154 -6.79 25.75 -9.40
CA TYR A 154 -7.59 24.57 -9.12
C TYR A 154 -6.79 23.27 -9.34
N GLY A 155 -5.93 23.24 -10.36
CA GLY A 155 -5.00 22.13 -10.60
C GLY A 155 -4.01 21.95 -9.44
N ALA A 156 -3.44 23.04 -8.94
CA ALA A 156 -2.58 23.03 -7.75
C ALA A 156 -3.35 22.52 -6.53
N PHE A 157 -4.55 23.05 -6.27
CA PHE A 157 -5.45 22.55 -5.22
C PHE A 157 -5.69 21.03 -5.35
N GLN A 158 -6.06 20.54 -6.53
CA GLN A 158 -6.37 19.13 -6.76
C GLN A 158 -5.17 18.19 -6.55
N ALA A 159 -3.96 18.64 -6.89
CA ALA A 159 -2.73 17.90 -6.67
C ALA A 159 -2.36 17.88 -5.18
N GLN A 160 -2.34 19.04 -4.53
CA GLN A 160 -1.99 19.18 -3.11
C GLN A 160 -3.01 18.45 -2.21
N SER A 161 -4.30 18.56 -2.50
CA SER A 161 -5.37 17.83 -1.78
C SER A 161 -5.20 16.32 -1.87
N ALA A 162 -4.67 15.78 -2.98
CA ALA A 162 -4.43 14.35 -3.13
C ALA A 162 -3.28 13.86 -2.24
N TYR A 163 -2.17 14.60 -2.19
CA TYR A 163 -1.06 14.27 -1.27
C TYR A 163 -1.47 14.40 0.19
N LEU A 164 -2.18 15.47 0.53
CA LEU A 164 -2.66 15.67 1.90
C LEU A 164 -3.65 14.58 2.32
N SER A 165 -4.57 14.18 1.42
CA SER A 165 -5.47 13.06 1.68
C SER A 165 -4.73 11.73 1.82
N HIS A 166 -3.64 11.51 1.08
CA HIS A 166 -2.82 10.31 1.20
C HIS A 166 -2.26 10.17 2.61
N ASP A 167 -1.74 11.26 3.19
CA ASP A 167 -1.16 11.24 4.54
C ASP A 167 -2.21 11.00 5.63
N PHE A 168 -3.42 11.58 5.48
CA PHE A 168 -4.56 11.25 6.33
C PHE A 168 -5.02 9.78 6.16
N GLY A 169 -5.01 9.25 4.93
CA GLY A 169 -5.34 7.86 4.65
C GLY A 169 -4.40 6.85 5.32
N HIS A 170 -3.15 7.25 5.57
CA HIS A 170 -2.15 6.51 6.34
C HIS A 170 -2.27 6.66 7.86
N LEU A 171 -3.23 7.45 8.35
CA LEU A 171 -3.42 7.75 9.77
C LEU A 171 -2.19 8.39 10.40
N ALA A 172 -1.42 9.13 9.60
CA ALA A 172 -0.11 9.64 9.98
C ALA A 172 -0.19 10.97 10.73
N VAL A 173 -1.30 11.72 10.62
CA VAL A 173 -1.36 13.11 11.11
C VAL A 173 -1.81 13.16 12.57
N PHE A 174 -2.99 12.62 12.89
CA PHE A 174 -3.53 12.66 14.26
C PHE A 174 -3.25 11.41 15.08
N HIS A 175 -2.85 10.32 14.42
CA HIS A 175 -2.81 8.98 15.03
C HIS A 175 -4.15 8.62 15.67
N ASN A 176 -5.25 9.16 15.13
CA ASN A 176 -6.60 8.93 15.58
C ASN A 176 -7.44 8.59 14.35
N THR A 177 -7.78 7.31 14.23
CA THR A 177 -8.48 6.78 13.06
C THR A 177 -9.73 7.58 12.70
N ALA A 178 -10.54 8.03 13.66
CA ALA A 178 -11.76 8.76 13.35
C ALA A 178 -11.45 10.14 12.73
N LEU A 179 -10.48 10.86 13.30
CA LEU A 179 -10.12 12.20 12.86
C LEU A 179 -9.37 12.18 11.52
N ASP A 180 -8.37 11.31 11.38
CA ASP A 180 -7.64 11.14 10.12
C ASP A 180 -8.59 10.73 8.98
N ARG A 181 -9.50 9.77 9.24
CA ARG A 181 -10.50 9.37 8.24
C ARG A 181 -11.47 10.49 7.91
N PHE A 182 -11.88 11.33 8.87
CA PHE A 182 -12.74 12.47 8.55
C PHE A 182 -12.10 13.39 7.51
N PHE A 183 -10.83 13.77 7.71
CA PHE A 183 -10.13 14.66 6.77
C PHE A 183 -9.81 14.00 5.42
N GLU A 184 -9.45 12.71 5.42
CA GLU A 184 -9.32 11.95 4.17
C GLU A 184 -10.64 11.96 3.38
N TYR A 185 -11.78 11.67 4.03
CA TYR A 185 -13.08 11.68 3.37
C TYR A 185 -13.44 13.05 2.83
N TYR A 186 -13.17 14.12 3.59
CA TYR A 186 -13.38 15.48 3.10
C TYR A 186 -12.53 15.76 1.84
N LEU A 187 -11.22 15.52 1.90
CA LEU A 187 -10.31 15.86 0.80
C LEU A 187 -10.46 14.97 -0.43
N LEU A 188 -10.81 13.70 -0.26
CA LEU A 188 -10.89 12.76 -1.37
C LEU A 188 -12.31 12.59 -1.90
N ALA A 189 -13.31 12.48 -1.03
CA ALA A 189 -14.69 12.31 -1.46
C ALA A 189 -15.32 13.65 -1.88
N PHE A 190 -15.30 14.66 -1.00
CA PHE A 190 -15.96 15.93 -1.26
C PHE A 190 -15.19 16.78 -2.28
N ASN A 191 -13.89 17.03 -2.04
CA ASN A 191 -13.09 17.89 -2.92
C ASN A 191 -12.70 17.24 -4.25
N LYS A 192 -12.38 15.94 -4.24
CA LYS A 192 -11.86 15.23 -5.42
C LYS A 192 -12.89 14.35 -6.13
N GLY A 193 -14.02 14.05 -5.49
CA GLY A 193 -15.05 13.17 -6.07
C GLY A 193 -14.63 11.70 -6.17
N ALA A 194 -13.63 11.27 -5.39
CA ALA A 194 -13.09 9.91 -5.41
C ALA A 194 -13.49 9.15 -4.13
N SER A 195 -13.71 7.83 -4.25
CA SER A 195 -14.07 7.00 -3.10
C SER A 195 -12.84 6.71 -2.22
N PRO A 196 -12.84 7.11 -0.93
CA PRO A 196 -11.76 6.76 -0.01
C PRO A 196 -11.68 5.26 0.20
N HIS A 197 -12.81 4.55 0.20
CA HIS A 197 -12.79 3.10 0.36
C HIS A 197 -12.09 2.39 -0.81
N TRP A 198 -12.40 2.79 -2.05
CA TRP A 198 -11.70 2.27 -3.23
C TRP A 198 -10.21 2.60 -3.18
N TRP A 199 -9.86 3.84 -2.86
CA TRP A 199 -8.48 4.28 -2.78
C TRP A 199 -7.71 3.46 -1.74
N ASN A 200 -8.21 3.36 -0.51
CA ASN A 200 -7.61 2.54 0.55
C ASN A 200 -7.45 1.08 0.15
N HIS A 201 -8.48 0.48 -0.47
CA HIS A 201 -8.41 -0.90 -0.93
C HIS A 201 -7.23 -1.14 -1.88
N MET A 202 -7.03 -0.22 -2.83
CA MET A 202 -5.95 -0.32 -3.82
C MET A 202 -4.60 0.01 -3.18
N HIS A 203 -4.55 1.12 -2.44
CA HIS A 203 -3.36 1.67 -1.82
C HIS A 203 -2.74 0.73 -0.77
N PHE A 204 -3.55 0.02 0.01
CA PHE A 204 -3.04 -1.00 0.94
C PHE A 204 -2.37 -2.18 0.22
N GLN A 205 -2.87 -2.57 -0.95
CA GLN A 205 -2.22 -3.62 -1.75
C GLN A 205 -0.91 -3.10 -2.35
N HIS A 206 -0.89 -1.86 -2.84
CA HIS A 206 0.33 -1.21 -3.31
C HIS A 206 1.41 -1.19 -2.22
N HIS A 207 1.09 -0.72 -1.01
CA HIS A 207 2.06 -0.69 0.08
C HIS A 207 2.48 -2.06 0.60
N ALA A 208 1.65 -3.09 0.45
CA ALA A 208 2.02 -4.44 0.84
C ALA A 208 3.12 -5.02 -0.08
N LYS A 209 3.01 -4.84 -1.39
CA LYS A 209 4.01 -5.35 -2.35
C LYS A 209 4.19 -4.37 -3.51
N PRO A 210 4.86 -3.23 -3.29
CA PRO A 210 4.97 -2.19 -4.31
C PRO A 210 5.77 -2.69 -5.50
N ASN A 211 5.34 -2.30 -6.70
CA ASN A 211 5.97 -2.64 -7.99
C ASN A 211 6.10 -4.15 -8.28
N VAL A 212 5.29 -5.00 -7.64
CA VAL A 212 5.27 -6.44 -7.92
C VAL A 212 4.08 -6.78 -8.82
N MET A 213 4.38 -7.26 -10.03
CA MET A 213 3.37 -7.69 -11.00
C MET A 213 2.39 -8.70 -10.40
N GLY A 214 1.11 -8.49 -10.64
CA GLY A 214 0.02 -9.33 -10.12
C GLY A 214 -0.32 -9.15 -8.64
N LYS A 215 0.49 -8.38 -7.88
CA LYS A 215 0.23 -8.06 -6.46
C LYS A 215 -0.07 -6.57 -6.26
N ASP A 216 0.75 -5.70 -6.85
CA ASP A 216 0.52 -4.26 -6.87
C ASP A 216 -0.55 -3.92 -7.93
N PRO A 217 -1.69 -3.31 -7.54
CA PRO A 217 -2.67 -2.90 -8.51
C PRO A 217 -2.26 -1.67 -9.35
N ASP A 218 -1.28 -0.88 -8.90
CA ASP A 218 -0.91 0.40 -9.52
C ASP A 218 -0.05 0.21 -10.78
N VAL A 219 0.59 -0.95 -10.91
CA VAL A 219 1.40 -1.33 -12.08
C VAL A 219 0.62 -2.14 -13.12
N ARG A 220 -0.70 -2.30 -12.98
CA ARG A 220 -1.54 -2.98 -13.98
C ARG A 220 -1.87 -2.07 -15.17
N LEU A 221 -0.82 -1.75 -15.93
CA LEU A 221 -0.88 -0.88 -17.09
C LEU A 221 -1.03 -1.65 -18.40
N ASP A 222 -1.02 -2.98 -18.39
CA ASP A 222 -0.96 -3.89 -19.53
C ASP A 222 -2.01 -3.63 -20.63
N LYS A 223 -3.17 -3.05 -20.27
CA LYS A 223 -4.20 -2.63 -21.24
C LYS A 223 -3.85 -1.37 -22.04
N PHE A 224 -2.95 -0.54 -21.54
CA PHE A 224 -2.58 0.75 -22.13
C PHE A 224 -1.10 0.77 -22.52
N LEU A 225 -0.22 0.30 -21.63
CA LEU A 225 1.22 0.42 -21.73
C LEU A 225 1.88 -0.79 -21.09
N VAL A 226 2.79 -1.44 -21.81
CA VAL A 226 3.66 -2.43 -21.19
C VAL A 226 4.95 -1.77 -20.71
N VAL A 227 5.29 -1.93 -19.44
CA VAL A 227 6.47 -1.30 -18.82
C VAL A 227 7.35 -2.33 -18.12
N GLY A 228 8.65 -2.06 -18.07
CA GLY A 228 9.63 -2.94 -17.46
C GLY A 228 9.93 -4.20 -18.30
N GLN A 229 10.54 -5.19 -17.67
CA GLN A 229 11.00 -6.41 -18.35
C GLN A 229 9.96 -7.53 -18.35
N VAL A 230 9.04 -7.54 -17.37
CA VAL A 230 8.09 -8.64 -17.15
C VAL A 230 6.83 -8.46 -18.01
N MET A 231 6.19 -7.29 -17.91
CA MET A 231 4.88 -7.02 -18.53
C MET A 231 4.85 -7.19 -20.07
N PRO A 232 5.86 -6.72 -20.84
CA PRO A 232 5.86 -6.92 -22.29
C PRO A 232 5.89 -8.41 -22.68
N VAL A 233 6.63 -9.23 -21.93
CA VAL A 233 6.76 -10.67 -22.18
C VAL A 233 5.44 -11.38 -21.89
N GLU A 234 4.82 -11.11 -20.73
CA GLU A 234 3.54 -11.72 -20.34
C GLU A 234 2.42 -11.37 -21.33
N VAL A 235 2.34 -10.10 -21.74
CA VAL A 235 1.31 -9.64 -22.67
C VAL A 235 1.52 -10.24 -24.07
N ALA A 236 2.77 -10.28 -24.56
CA ALA A 236 3.11 -10.93 -25.82
C ALA A 236 2.74 -12.42 -25.84
N GLN A 237 3.02 -13.14 -24.74
CA GLN A 237 2.65 -14.55 -24.59
C GLN A 237 1.13 -14.76 -24.53
N SER A 238 0.41 -13.90 -23.81
CA SER A 238 -1.04 -14.03 -23.64
C SER A 238 -1.84 -13.70 -24.91
N LYS A 239 -1.22 -12.99 -25.88
CA LYS A 239 -1.86 -12.42 -27.08
C LYS A 239 -3.05 -11.49 -26.78
N LYS A 240 -3.22 -11.08 -25.52
CA LYS A 240 -4.28 -10.15 -25.08
C LYS A 240 -3.70 -8.74 -25.10
N SER A 241 -3.58 -8.17 -26.29
CA SER A 241 -3.20 -6.78 -26.45
C SER A 241 -4.37 -5.92 -26.92
N SER A 242 -4.55 -4.76 -26.31
CA SER A 242 -5.41 -3.68 -26.79
C SER A 242 -4.68 -2.65 -27.67
N LEU A 243 -3.34 -2.67 -27.72
CA LEU A 243 -2.53 -1.70 -28.48
C LEU A 243 -1.39 -2.36 -29.27
N PRO A 244 -1.04 -1.86 -30.47
CA PRO A 244 0.10 -2.40 -31.22
C PRO A 244 1.42 -2.04 -30.52
N PHE A 245 1.89 -2.93 -29.64
CA PHE A 245 3.08 -2.74 -28.80
C PHE A 245 4.38 -2.68 -29.60
N ASN A 246 4.40 -3.23 -30.81
CA ASN A 246 5.51 -3.06 -31.75
C ASN A 246 5.69 -1.60 -32.20
N LEU A 247 4.75 -0.70 -31.85
CA LEU A 247 4.84 0.74 -32.09
C LEU A 247 5.02 1.52 -30.78
N GLN A 248 5.23 0.87 -29.64
CA GLN A 248 5.29 1.57 -28.36
C GLN A 248 6.47 2.54 -28.25
N ASP A 249 7.57 2.25 -28.94
CA ASP A 249 8.71 3.16 -29.09
C ASP A 249 8.35 4.46 -29.83
N LYS A 250 7.25 4.47 -30.59
CA LYS A 250 6.71 5.66 -31.27
C LYS A 250 5.74 6.45 -30.39
N TYR A 251 5.13 5.84 -29.39
CA TYR A 251 4.24 6.55 -28.45
C TYR A 251 5.03 7.40 -27.44
N PHE A 252 6.27 7.00 -27.13
CA PHE A 252 7.15 7.70 -26.17
C PHE A 252 8.47 8.12 -26.84
N PRO A 253 8.44 9.10 -27.77
CA PRO A 253 9.62 9.50 -28.54
C PRO A 253 10.75 10.09 -27.67
N LEU A 254 10.47 10.46 -26.42
CA LEU A 254 11.42 11.04 -25.46
C LEU A 254 12.20 9.99 -24.64
N CYS A 255 11.91 8.69 -24.81
CA CYS A 255 12.56 7.61 -24.06
C CYS A 255 13.62 6.85 -24.86
N LYS A 256 14.13 7.44 -25.95
CA LYS A 256 15.24 6.92 -26.76
C LYS A 256 16.57 7.55 -26.35
#